data_AF-A0A935M886-F1
#
_entry.id   AF-A0A935M886-F1
#
_cell.length_a   1.000
_cell.length_b   1.000
_cell.length_c   1.000
_cell.angle_alpha   90.00
_cell.angle_beta   90.00
_cell.angle_gamma   90.00
#
_symmetry.space_group_name_H-M   'P 1'
#
loop_
_entity.id
_entity.type
_entity.pdbx_description
1 polymer ?
#
loop_
_entity_poly.entity_id
_entity_poly.type
_entity_poly.pdbx_seq_one_letter_code
_entity_poly.pdbx_strand_id
1 'polypeptide(L)' 'MPVTRASEIGNYLYCRRSWWYRKKGFESANQAEMAAGTELHHRHGRKALASSLSRTFGLILFLGALILLVAYCTAQL' A
#
# COMPACT_ATOMS: atom_id res chain seq x y z
N MET A 1 -6.72 -18.72 -17.89
CA MET A 1 -6.60 -17.36 -18.46
C MET A 1 -5.40 -16.69 -17.80
N PRO A 2 -4.51 -16.02 -18.55
CA PRO A 2 -3.40 -15.28 -17.94
C PRO A 2 -3.94 -14.10 -17.11
N VAL A 3 -3.36 -13.87 -15.93
CA VAL A 3 -3.73 -12.75 -15.04
C VAL A 3 -3.24 -11.44 -15.67
N THR A 4 -4.14 -10.49 -15.89
CA THR A 4 -3.78 -9.13 -16.35
C THR A 4 -3.47 -8.23 -15.16
N ARG A 5 -2.28 -7.61 -15.14
CA ARG A 5 -1.91 -6.65 -14.09
C ARG A 5 -2.56 -5.29 -14.35
N ALA A 6 -2.87 -4.55 -13.29
CA ALA A 6 -3.40 -3.18 -13.42
C ALA A 6 -2.49 -2.26 -14.25
N SER A 7 -1.16 -2.44 -14.15
CA SER A 7 -0.19 -1.69 -14.95
C SER A 7 -0.23 -2.03 -16.44
N GLU A 8 -0.70 -3.22 -16.83
CA GLU A 8 -0.88 -3.57 -18.23
C GLU A 8 -2.07 -2.85 -18.84
N ILE A 9 -3.15 -2.69 -18.08
CA ILE A 9 -4.32 -1.89 -18.48
C ILE A 9 -3.89 -0.44 -18.71
N GLY A 10 -3.14 0.14 -17.77
CA GLY A 10 -2.60 1.49 -17.91
C GLY A 10 -1.69 1.64 -19.14
N ASN A 11 -0.78 0.70 -19.37
CA ASN A 11 0.10 0.70 -20.55
C ASN A 11 -0.71 0.59 -21.86
N TYR A 12 -1.74 -0.26 -21.90
CA TYR A 12 -2.59 -0.39 -23.09
C TYR A 12 -3.37 0.89 -23.39
N LEU A 13 -3.97 1.51 -22.36
CA LEU A 13 -4.71 2.76 -22.48
C LEU A 13 -3.81 3.93 -22.91
N TYR A 14 -2.57 3.97 -22.41
CA TYR A 14 -1.57 4.96 -22.84
C TYR A 14 -1.10 4.72 -24.28
N CYS A 15 -0.63 3.50 -24.58
CA CYS A 15 -0.20 3.11 -25.92
C CYS A 15 -0.28 1.59 -26.14
N ARG A 16 -1.17 1.18 -27.05
CA ARG A 16 -1.37 -0.24 -27.40
C ARG A 16 -0.10 -0.90 -27.95
N ARG A 17 0.75 -0.15 -28.66
CA ARG A 17 2.01 -0.65 -29.23
C ARG A 17 3.04 -0.95 -28.13
N SER A 18 3.23 -0.07 -27.16
CA SER A 18 4.15 -0.32 -26.03
C SER A 18 3.65 -1.46 -25.14
N TRP A 19 2.34 -1.60 -24.97
CA TRP A 19 1.75 -2.77 -24.32
C TRP A 19 2.07 -4.06 -25.07
N TRP A 20 1.90 -4.09 -26.40
CA TRP A 20 2.20 -5.27 -27.21
C TRP A 20 3.69 -5.63 -27.17
N TYR A 21 4.59 -4.65 -27.22
CA TYR A 21 6.02 -4.88 -27.04
C TYR A 21 6.34 -5.49 -25.68
N ARG A 22 5.77 -4.95 -24.60
CA ARG A 22 5.95 -5.55 -23.27
C ARG A 22 5.43 -7.00 -23.21
N LYS A 23 4.29 -7.29 -23.86
CA LYS A 23 3.75 -8.66 -23.97
C LYS A 23 4.65 -9.61 -24.77
N LYS A 24 5.44 -9.08 -25.71
CA LYS A 24 6.45 -9.82 -26.48
C LYS A 24 7.80 -9.95 -25.77
N GLY A 25 7.93 -9.41 -24.55
CA GLY A 25 9.16 -9.49 -23.77
C GLY A 25 10.19 -8.41 -24.10
N PHE A 26 9.83 -7.38 -24.89
CA PHE A 26 10.72 -6.24 -25.09
C PHE A 26 10.84 -5.43 -23.81
N GLU A 27 12.07 -5.15 -23.40
CA GLU A 27 12.36 -4.31 -22.26
C GLU A 27 12.10 -2.84 -22.55
N SER A 28 11.76 -2.09 -21.50
CA SER A 28 11.65 -0.64 -21.58
C SER A 28 13.04 -0.03 -21.58
N ALA A 29 13.27 1.03 -22.37
CA ALA A 29 14.49 1.83 -22.23
C ALA A 29 14.53 2.61 -20.90
N ASN A 30 13.35 2.87 -20.30
CA ASN A 30 13.15 3.67 -19.08
C ASN A 30 13.42 2.85 -17.78
N GLN A 31 14.50 2.08 -17.73
CA GLN A 31 14.79 1.17 -16.60
C GLN A 31 15.13 1.92 -15.32
N ALA A 32 15.90 3.01 -15.43
CA ALA A 32 16.36 3.77 -14.27
C ALA A 32 15.18 4.38 -13.49
N GLU A 33 14.24 4.98 -14.21
CA GLU A 33 13.03 5.59 -13.66
C GLU A 33 12.08 4.53 -13.08
N MET A 34 11.95 3.36 -13.72
CA MET A 34 11.16 2.26 -13.16
C MET A 34 11.77 1.72 -11.86
N ALA A 35 13.09 1.58 -11.79
CA ALA A 35 13.78 1.16 -10.56
C ALA A 35 13.62 2.21 -9.45
N ALA A 36 13.81 3.50 -9.78
CA ALA A 36 13.62 4.60 -8.85
C ALA A 36 12.17 4.67 -8.32
N GLY A 37 11.18 4.51 -9.20
CA GLY A 37 9.77 4.44 -8.81
C GLY A 37 9.46 3.25 -7.90
N THR A 38 10.08 2.10 -8.17
CA THR A 38 9.92 0.90 -7.34
C THR A 38 10.47 1.12 -5.92
N GLU A 39 11.67 1.69 -5.78
CA GLU A 39 12.22 2.01 -4.45
C GLU A 39 11.37 3.07 -3.73
N LEU A 40 10.87 4.07 -4.45
CA LEU A 40 9.96 5.07 -3.86
C LEU A 40 8.70 4.40 -3.29
N HIS A 41 8.09 3.47 -4.04
CA HIS A 41 6.95 2.70 -3.57
C HIS A 41 7.28 1.81 -2.37
N HIS A 42 8.44 1.15 -2.35
CA HIS A 42 8.89 0.38 -1.18
C HIS A 42 9.04 1.26 0.06
N ARG A 43 9.71 2.41 -0.08
CA ARG A 43 9.89 3.37 1.01
C ARG A 43 8.56 3.91 1.53
N HIS A 44 7.63 4.23 0.63
CA HIS A 44 6.29 4.66 1.00
C HIS A 44 5.52 3.53 1.70
N GLY A 45 5.58 2.30 1.19
CA GLY A 45 4.94 1.12 1.78
C GLY A 45 5.39 0.87 3.21
N ARG A 46 6.70 0.99 3.50
CA ARG A 46 7.24 0.91 4.87
C ARG A 46 6.59 1.95 5.80
N LYS A 47 6.46 3.19 5.33
CA LYS A 47 5.81 4.28 6.10
C LYS A 47 4.31 4.01 6.31
N ALA A 48 3.62 3.52 5.28
CA ALA A 48 2.19 3.20 5.36
C ALA A 48 1.92 2.06 6.36
N LEU A 49 2.77 1.03 6.39
CA LEU A 49 2.69 -0.05 7.37
C LEU A 49 2.93 0.45 8.80
N ALA A 50 3.99 1.24 9.01
CA ALA A 50 4.29 1.84 10.31
C ALA A 50 3.11 2.71 10.81
N SER A 51 2.56 3.56 9.93
CA SER A 51 1.39 4.40 10.25
C SER A 51 0.17 3.56 10.62
N SER A 52 -0.10 2.49 9.88
CA SER A 52 -1.22 1.58 10.15
C SER A 52 -1.06 0.87 11.49
N LEU A 53 0.14 0.39 11.81
CA LEU A 53 0.46 -0.22 13.09
C LEU A 53 0.28 0.76 14.25
N SER A 54 0.87 1.96 14.14
CA SER A 54 0.73 3.00 15.16
C SER A 54 -0.72 3.38 15.41
N ARG A 55 -1.53 3.49 14.34
CA ARG A 55 -2.98 3.74 14.45
C ARG A 55 -3.68 2.62 15.21
N THR A 56 -3.41 1.36 14.86
CA THR A 56 -4.00 0.20 15.53
C THR A 56 -3.63 0.15 17.01
N PHE A 57 -2.36 0.36 17.36
CA PHE A 57 -1.92 0.46 18.76
C PHE A 57 -2.61 1.60 19.51
N GLY A 58 -2.71 2.78 18.90
CA GLY A 58 -3.43 3.91 19.49
C GLY A 58 -4.89 3.60 19.78
N LEU A 59 -5.59 2.92 18.86
CA LEU A 59 -6.98 2.51 19.06
C LEU A 59 -7.13 1.47 20.18
N ILE A 60 -6.22 0.49 20.26
CA ILE A 60 -6.23 -0.51 21.34
C ILE A 60 -6.02 0.15 22.70
N LEU A 61 -5.03 1.03 22.81
CA LEU A 61 -4.75 1.76 24.06
C LEU A 61 -5.92 2.65 24.46
N PHE A 62 -6.52 3.37 23.49
CA PHE A 62 -7.68 4.21 23.73
C PHE A 62 -8.88 3.40 24.24
N LEU A 63 -9.19 2.26 23.61
CA LEU A 63 -10.25 1.36 24.06
C LEU A 63 -9.96 0.81 25.46
N GLY A 64 -8.71 0.43 25.74
CA GLY A 64 -8.27 -0.01 27.07
C GLY A 64 -8.50 1.06 28.14
N ALA A 65 -8.16 2.32 27.84
CA ALA A 65 -8.39 3.44 28.74
C ALA A 65 -9.89 3.67 29.00
N LEU A 66 -10.75 3.56 27.98
CA LEU A 66 -12.20 3.67 28.14
C LEU A 66 -12.77 2.55 29.02
N ILE A 67 -12.31 1.31 28.85
CA ILE A 67 -12.74 0.17 29.68
C ILE A 67 -12.35 0.40 31.14
N LEU A 68 -11.10 0.80 31.39
CA LEU A 68 -10.62 1.09 32.75
C LEU A 68 -11.40 2.24 33.39
N LEU A 69 -11.68 3.30 32.63
CA LEU A 69 -12.49 4.43 33.10
C LEU A 69 -13.89 3.97 33.50
N VAL A 70 -14.56 3.20 32.65
CA VAL A 70 -15.90 2.66 32.94
C VAL A 70 -15.85 1.78 34.18
N ALA A 71 -14.90 0.84 34.26
CA ALA A 71 -14.74 -0.05 35.41
C ALA A 71 -14.53 0.73 36.72
N TYR A 72 -13.69 1.76 36.69
CA TYR A 72 -13.46 2.66 37.82
C TYR A 72 -14.75 3.37 38.25
N CYS A 73 -15.45 4.02 37.30
CA CYS A 73 -16.70 4.71 37.59
C CYS A 73 -17.77 3.77 38.16
N THR A 74 -17.87 2.54 37.65
CA THR A 74 -18.82 1.54 38.16
C THR A 74 -18.46 1.01 39.54
N ALA A 75 -17.17 0.97 39.91
CA ALA A 75 -16.72 0.52 41.22
C ALA A 75 -16.85 1.59 42.32
N GLN A 76 -17.11 2.84 41.95
CA GLN A 76 -17.32 3.97 42.87
C GLN A 76 -18.81 4.27 43.12
N LEU A 77 -19.72 3.61 42.38
CA LEU A 77 -21.17 3.63 42.59
C LEU A 77 -21.58 2.58 43.62
#